data_AF-A0A7X8GV80-F1
#
_entry.id   AF-A0A7X8GV80-F1
#
_cell.length_a   1.000
_cell.length_b   1.000
_cell.length_c   1.000
_cell.angle_alpha   90.00
_cell.angle_beta   90.00
_cell.angle_gamma   90.00
#
_symmetry.space_group_name_H-M   'P 1'
#
loop_
_entity.id
_entity.type
_entity.pdbx_description
1 polymer ?
#
loop_
_entity_poly.entity_id
_entity_poly.type
_entity_poly.pdbx_seq_one_letter_code
_entity_poly.pdbx_strand_id
1 'polypeptide(L)'
;NAGKTEEAEKIRQQQRIENLEIVASFKKYFRFCPVYFFYSTQTAEAMSGNFKGILLNDSLQADSMINFLPQIYYFAEFGYLDLNEEGSTGTGIEALIIKDKAFNQLDRPFPFYVRRNEFLSGSKNISQVVGMLNFNLEQFYKTALDEVKK
;
A
#
# COMPACT_ATOMS: atom_id res chain seq x y z
N ASN A 1 -20.79 13.38 26.70
CA ASN A 1 -19.51 12.69 26.40
C ASN A 1 -19.62 11.19 26.13
N ALA A 2 -20.81 10.58 25.99
CA ALA A 2 -20.94 9.16 25.63
C ALA A 2 -20.91 8.90 24.10
N GLY A 3 -21.59 9.73 23.29
CA GLY A 3 -21.68 9.54 21.83
C GLY A 3 -20.35 9.63 21.07
N LYS A 4 -19.43 10.51 21.49
CA LYS A 4 -18.09 10.65 20.87
C LYS A 4 -17.22 9.40 21.06
N THR A 5 -17.42 8.67 22.16
CA THR A 5 -16.64 7.47 22.48
C THR A 5 -17.11 6.26 21.67
N GLU A 6 -18.41 6.14 21.44
CA GLU A 6 -18.98 5.05 20.64
C GLU A 6 -18.63 5.18 19.15
N GLU A 7 -18.69 6.41 18.61
CA GLU A 7 -18.32 6.69 17.21
C GLU A 7 -16.82 6.45 16.96
N ALA A 8 -15.96 6.92 17.88
CA ALA A 8 -14.53 6.65 17.82
C ALA A 8 -14.23 5.14 17.84
N GLU A 9 -14.97 4.37 18.63
CA GLU A 9 -14.78 2.92 18.67
C GLU A 9 -15.20 2.24 17.36
N LYS A 10 -16.33 2.64 16.77
CA LYS A 10 -16.77 2.14 15.45
C LYS A 10 -15.72 2.41 14.37
N ILE A 11 -15.17 3.62 14.33
CA ILE A 11 -14.11 3.99 13.38
C ILE A 11 -12.87 3.11 13.60
N ARG A 12 -12.45 2.90 14.85
CA ARG A 12 -11.29 2.03 15.17
C ARG A 12 -11.50 0.58 14.74
N GLN A 13 -12.69 0.03 14.95
CA GLN A 13 -13.00 -1.33 14.52
C GLN A 13 -13.02 -1.43 12.99
N GLN A 14 -13.60 -0.45 12.29
CA GLN A 14 -13.61 -0.44 10.83
C GLN A 14 -12.19 -0.35 10.25
N GLN A 15 -11.34 0.51 10.80
CA GLN A 15 -9.93 0.61 10.40
C GLN A 15 -9.18 -0.71 10.64
N ARG A 16 -9.44 -1.37 11.78
CA ARG A 16 -8.83 -2.67 12.09
C ARG A 16 -9.25 -3.75 11.08
N ILE A 17 -10.52 -3.80 10.72
CA ILE A 17 -11.05 -4.72 9.71
C ILE A 17 -10.36 -4.47 8.36
N GLU A 18 -10.33 -3.22 7.91
CA GLU A 18 -9.69 -2.86 6.64
C GLU A 18 -8.19 -3.20 6.63
N ASN A 19 -7.46 -2.92 7.71
CA ASN A 19 -6.04 -3.28 7.83
C ASN A 19 -5.82 -4.80 7.75
N LEU A 20 -6.68 -5.60 8.38
CA LEU A 20 -6.62 -7.06 8.28
C LEU A 20 -6.90 -7.53 6.85
N GLU A 21 -7.86 -6.90 6.15
CA GLU A 21 -8.17 -7.20 4.75
C GLU A 21 -7.00 -6.86 3.82
N ILE A 22 -6.30 -5.74 4.05
CA ILE A 22 -5.09 -5.36 3.32
C ILE A 22 -4.01 -6.44 3.48
N VAL A 23 -3.65 -6.78 4.73
CA VAL A 23 -2.63 -7.79 5.01
C VAL A 23 -2.99 -9.14 4.38
N ALA A 24 -4.24 -9.59 4.55
CA ALA A 24 -4.71 -10.83 3.96
C ALA A 24 -4.65 -10.82 2.42
N SER A 25 -5.02 -9.69 1.79
CA SER A 25 -5.03 -9.54 0.34
C SER A 25 -3.61 -9.58 -0.23
N PHE A 26 -2.66 -8.85 0.34
CA PHE A 26 -1.24 -8.91 -0.05
C PHE A 26 -0.67 -10.32 0.12
N LYS A 27 -0.91 -10.96 1.27
CA LYS A 27 -0.43 -12.34 1.51
C LYS A 27 -0.99 -13.35 0.53
N LYS A 28 -2.20 -13.13 0.02
CA LYS A 28 -2.85 -14.07 -0.90
C LYS A 28 -2.48 -13.81 -2.36
N TYR A 29 -2.51 -12.56 -2.78
CA TYR A 29 -2.50 -12.17 -4.19
C TYR A 29 -1.23 -11.46 -4.66
N PHE A 30 -0.35 -11.03 -3.76
CA PHE A 30 0.91 -10.37 -4.12
C PHE A 30 2.11 -11.30 -3.92
N ARG A 31 2.84 -11.56 -5.01
CA ARG A 31 3.98 -12.49 -5.08
C ARG A 31 5.22 -11.88 -5.74
N PHE A 32 5.11 -10.68 -6.29
CA PHE A 32 6.19 -10.02 -7.00
C PHE A 32 7.46 -9.82 -6.14
N CYS A 33 7.31 -9.48 -4.86
CA CYS A 33 8.42 -9.37 -3.90
C CYS A 33 7.94 -9.57 -2.45
N PRO A 34 8.85 -9.72 -1.47
CA PRO A 34 8.50 -9.72 -0.05
C PRO A 34 7.81 -8.41 0.37
N VAL A 35 6.76 -8.51 1.18
CA VAL A 35 5.98 -7.36 1.67
C VAL A 35 6.02 -7.35 3.20
N TYR A 36 6.26 -6.16 3.75
CA TYR A 36 6.22 -5.88 5.18
C TYR A 36 5.22 -4.77 5.44
N PHE A 37 4.57 -4.79 6.60
CA PHE A 37 3.54 -3.83 6.98
C PHE A 37 4.01 -3.00 8.16
N PHE A 38 3.61 -1.74 8.20
CA PHE A 38 3.79 -0.82 9.33
C PHE A 38 2.58 0.13 9.35
N TYR A 39 2.34 0.80 10.48
CA TYR A 39 1.25 1.78 10.55
C TYR A 39 1.68 3.10 9.92
N SER A 40 0.77 3.78 9.20
CA SER A 40 1.04 5.08 8.58
C SER A 40 1.45 6.19 9.57
N THR A 41 1.15 6.01 10.86
CA THR A 41 1.64 6.89 11.93
C THR A 41 3.16 6.82 12.12
N GLN A 42 3.84 5.84 11.53
CA GLN A 42 5.28 5.59 11.65
C GLN A 42 6.03 5.84 10.32
N THR A 43 5.40 6.58 9.39
CA THR A 43 5.99 6.89 8.09
C THR A 43 7.30 7.66 8.21
N ALA A 44 7.45 8.56 9.19
CA ALA A 44 8.69 9.32 9.40
C ALA A 44 9.86 8.39 9.76
N GLU A 45 9.64 7.43 10.66
CA GLU A 45 10.61 6.41 11.03
C GLU A 45 10.95 5.52 9.83
N ALA A 46 9.95 5.10 9.06
CA ALA A 46 10.13 4.32 7.85
C ALA A 46 10.96 5.07 6.78
N MET A 47 10.69 6.35 6.53
CA MET A 47 11.43 7.20 5.59
C MET A 47 12.89 7.41 6.02
N SER A 48 13.16 7.44 7.34
CA SER A 48 14.52 7.47 7.88
C SER A 48 15.28 6.14 7.68
N GLY A 49 14.60 5.09 7.23
CA GLY A 49 15.13 3.74 7.07
C GLY A 49 15.19 2.94 8.37
N ASN A 50 14.58 3.43 9.45
CA ASN A 50 14.54 2.75 10.73
C ASN A 50 13.28 1.86 10.84
N PHE A 51 13.44 0.59 10.45
CA PHE A 51 12.35 -0.39 10.49
C PHE A 51 12.28 -1.19 11.79
N LYS A 52 13.25 -1.04 12.68
CA LYS A 52 13.33 -1.86 13.90
C LYS A 52 12.19 -1.49 14.85
N GLY A 53 11.33 -2.47 15.14
CA GLY A 53 10.22 -2.31 16.08
C GLY A 53 9.00 -1.57 15.53
N ILE A 54 8.95 -1.27 14.21
CA ILE A 54 7.77 -0.68 13.54
C ILE A 54 7.07 -1.67 12.60
N LEU A 55 7.76 -2.73 12.18
CA LEU A 55 7.18 -3.75 11.32
C LEU A 55 6.18 -4.63 12.07
N LEU A 56 5.09 -4.96 11.40
CA LEU A 56 3.95 -5.66 11.97
C LEU A 56 3.96 -7.14 11.64
N ASN A 57 3.54 -7.93 12.63
CA ASN A 57 3.19 -9.34 12.44
C ASN A 57 1.74 -9.51 11.94
N ASP A 58 1.34 -10.77 11.81
CA ASP A 58 0.02 -11.20 11.33
C ASP A 58 -1.15 -10.69 12.17
N SER A 59 -0.90 -10.36 13.44
CA SER A 59 -1.87 -9.82 14.38
C SER A 59 -1.92 -8.28 14.40
N LEU A 60 -1.21 -7.63 13.45
CA LEU A 60 -1.04 -6.18 13.35
C LEU A 60 -0.35 -5.57 14.58
N GLN A 61 0.56 -6.32 15.21
CA GLN A 61 1.36 -5.86 16.33
C GLN A 61 2.80 -5.69 15.88
N ALA A 62 3.47 -4.66 16.41
CA ALA A 62 4.87 -4.43 16.17
C ALA A 62 5.69 -5.64 16.65
N ASP A 63 6.57 -6.14 15.79
CA ASP A 63 7.42 -7.28 16.07
C ASP A 63 8.88 -6.93 15.76
N SER A 64 9.66 -6.78 16.82
CA SER A 64 11.08 -6.44 16.73
C SER A 64 11.95 -7.59 16.22
N MET A 65 11.41 -8.80 16.09
CA MET A 65 12.12 -9.95 15.52
C MET A 65 12.07 -9.97 13.98
N ILE A 66 11.24 -9.11 13.36
CA ILE A 66 11.19 -8.99 11.90
C ILE A 66 12.46 -8.28 11.42
N ASN A 67 13.31 -9.03 10.72
CA ASN A 67 14.54 -8.51 10.13
C ASN A 67 14.26 -7.95 8.74
N PHE A 68 14.41 -6.62 8.58
CA PHE A 68 14.37 -5.94 7.29
C PHE A 68 15.78 -5.73 6.77
N LEU A 69 16.16 -6.54 5.78
CA LEU A 69 17.47 -6.53 5.14
C LEU A 69 17.55 -5.85 3.75
N PRO A 70 16.45 -5.60 3.01
CA PRO A 70 16.55 -4.96 1.68
C PRO A 70 17.16 -3.55 1.72
N GLN A 71 18.10 -3.28 0.80
CA GLN A 71 18.65 -1.93 0.58
C GLN A 71 17.79 -1.09 -0.37
N ILE A 72 17.08 -1.75 -1.29
CA ILE A 72 16.13 -1.14 -2.23
C ILE A 72 14.73 -1.60 -1.83
N TYR A 73 13.86 -0.64 -1.55
CA TYR A 73 12.47 -0.88 -1.20
C TYR A 73 11.63 0.31 -1.64
N TYR A 74 10.33 0.05 -1.76
CA TYR A 74 9.31 1.03 -2.07
C TYR A 74 8.22 0.94 -1.00
N PHE A 75 7.49 2.03 -0.82
CA PHE A 75 6.28 2.01 -0.01
C PHE A 75 5.06 1.76 -0.89
N ALA A 76 4.02 1.17 -0.30
CA ALA A 76 2.72 1.05 -0.93
C ALA A 76 1.65 1.48 0.05
N GLU A 77 0.74 2.36 -0.37
CA GLU A 77 -0.39 2.81 0.47
C GLU A 77 -1.68 2.94 -0.34
N PHE A 78 -2.81 2.72 0.33
CA PHE A 78 -4.09 3.18 -0.19
C PHE A 78 -4.23 4.67 0.13
N GLY A 79 -4.41 5.48 -0.90
CA GLY A 79 -4.47 6.94 -0.79
C GLY A 79 -5.03 7.56 -2.06
N TYR A 80 -4.91 8.88 -2.18
CA TYR A 80 -5.34 9.62 -3.36
C TYR A 80 -4.16 9.89 -4.29
N LEU A 81 -4.34 9.63 -5.59
CA LEU A 81 -3.35 9.95 -6.60
C LEU A 81 -3.09 11.45 -6.64
N ASP A 82 -1.82 11.80 -6.68
CA ASP A 82 -1.41 13.15 -7.04
C ASP A 82 -1.52 13.29 -8.56
N LEU A 83 -2.62 13.91 -8.99
CA LEU A 83 -2.86 14.27 -10.38
C LEU A 83 -2.27 15.66 -10.57
N ASN A 84 -0.98 15.73 -10.91
CA ASN A 84 -0.30 16.95 -11.33
C ASN A 84 -0.82 17.48 -12.70
N GLU A 85 -2.15 17.51 -12.88
CA GLU A 85 -2.83 18.09 -14.03
C GLU A 85 -3.46 19.42 -13.59
N GLU A 86 -2.96 20.53 -14.14
CA GLU A 86 -3.58 21.84 -14.00
C GLU A 86 -5.06 21.75 -14.41
N GLY A 87 -5.96 21.96 -13.44
CA GLY A 87 -7.41 21.97 -13.68
C GLY A 87 -8.21 20.83 -13.05
N SER A 88 -7.59 19.92 -12.26
CA SER A 88 -8.37 18.91 -11.55
C SER A 88 -9.14 19.51 -10.37
N THR A 89 -10.44 19.74 -10.56
CA THR A 89 -11.37 20.23 -9.52
C THR A 89 -12.09 19.10 -8.76
N GLY A 90 -11.58 17.87 -8.83
CA GLY A 90 -12.20 16.68 -8.25
C GLY A 90 -11.59 16.25 -6.91
N THR A 91 -12.41 15.60 -6.07
CA THR A 91 -11.90 14.72 -5.01
C THR A 91 -10.97 13.70 -5.68
N GLY A 92 -9.73 13.59 -5.19
CA GLY A 92 -8.69 12.78 -5.85
C GLY A 92 -9.11 11.34 -6.17
N ILE A 93 -8.38 10.67 -7.06
CA ILE A 93 -8.64 9.27 -7.40
C ILE A 93 -8.04 8.38 -6.30
N GLU A 94 -8.88 7.67 -5.54
CA GLU A 94 -8.40 6.69 -4.57
C GLU A 94 -7.73 5.50 -5.29
N ALA A 95 -6.56 5.09 -4.83
CA ALA A 95 -5.74 4.05 -5.45
C ALA A 95 -4.83 3.38 -4.43
N LEU A 96 -4.35 2.18 -4.77
CA LEU A 96 -3.12 1.62 -4.18
C LEU A 96 -1.94 2.19 -4.96
N ILE A 97 -1.04 2.91 -4.29
CA ILE A 97 0.02 3.72 -4.89
C ILE A 97 1.37 3.25 -4.36
N ILE A 98 2.33 3.05 -5.25
CA ILE A 98 3.74 2.77 -4.97
C ILE A 98 4.50 4.09 -4.91
N LYS A 99 5.32 4.23 -3.88
CA LYS A 99 6.11 5.42 -3.58
C LYS A 99 7.59 5.08 -3.39
N ASP A 100 8.45 6.04 -3.69
CA ASP A 100 9.89 5.93 -3.44
C ASP A 100 10.23 5.98 -1.94
N LYS A 101 11.52 5.88 -1.60
CA LYS A 101 12.00 5.94 -0.21
C LYS A 101 11.74 7.30 0.48
N ALA A 102 11.60 8.37 -0.29
CA ALA A 102 11.23 9.70 0.20
C ALA A 102 9.70 9.88 0.26
N PHE A 103 8.93 8.81 0.05
CA PHE A 103 7.46 8.79 0.09
C PHE A 103 6.80 9.62 -1.03
N ASN A 104 7.54 9.90 -2.11
CA ASN A 104 6.99 10.53 -3.30
C ASN A 104 6.32 9.48 -4.19
N GLN A 105 5.19 9.84 -4.81
CA GLN A 105 4.58 9.03 -5.87
C GLN A 105 5.56 8.87 -7.03
N LEU A 106 5.66 7.65 -7.57
CA LEU A 106 6.47 7.39 -8.77
C LEU A 106 5.73 7.83 -10.04
N ASP A 107 6.46 7.94 -11.15
CA ASP A 107 5.90 8.28 -12.45
C ASP A 107 5.90 7.10 -13.43
N ARG A 108 5.13 7.27 -14.52
CA ARG A 108 5.18 6.37 -15.69
C ARG A 108 6.60 6.37 -16.28
N PRO A 109 7.06 5.26 -16.91
CA PRO A 109 6.31 4.09 -17.34
C PRO A 109 6.16 2.96 -16.30
N PHE A 110 6.74 3.11 -15.10
CA PHE A 110 6.59 2.11 -14.04
C PHE A 110 5.11 2.01 -13.61
N PRO A 111 4.54 0.81 -13.40
CA PRO A 111 3.14 0.64 -12.99
C PRO A 111 2.96 0.96 -11.51
N PHE A 112 3.02 2.25 -11.17
CA PHE A 112 3.08 2.71 -9.79
C PHE A 112 1.74 2.74 -9.07
N TYR A 113 0.60 2.49 -9.73
CA TYR A 113 -0.67 2.49 -9.03
C TYR A 113 -1.72 1.57 -9.66
N VAL A 114 -2.74 1.26 -8.87
CA VAL A 114 -4.01 0.70 -9.33
C VAL A 114 -5.15 1.45 -8.66
N ARG A 115 -6.05 2.02 -9.47
CA ARG A 115 -7.23 2.74 -8.98
C ARG A 115 -8.14 1.80 -8.18
N ARG A 116 -8.59 2.26 -7.01
CA ARG A 116 -9.63 1.61 -6.21
C ARG A 116 -10.98 1.84 -6.89
N ASN A 117 -11.77 0.78 -7.05
CA ASN A 117 -13.07 0.92 -7.70
C ASN A 117 -14.12 1.37 -6.68
N GLU A 118 -14.54 2.64 -6.73
CA GLU A 118 -15.54 3.21 -5.80
C GLU A 118 -16.89 2.45 -5.79
N PHE A 119 -17.21 1.70 -6.85
CA PHE A 119 -18.43 0.89 -6.95
C PHE A 119 -18.33 -0.48 -6.27
N LEU A 120 -17.16 -0.86 -5.74
CA LEU A 120 -16.95 -2.11 -5.02
C LEU A 120 -16.65 -1.83 -3.54
N SER A 121 -17.41 -2.45 -2.62
CA SER A 121 -17.21 -2.28 -1.18
C SER A 121 -16.19 -3.28 -0.60
N GLY A 122 -15.41 -2.83 0.40
CA GLY A 122 -14.64 -3.68 1.32
C GLY A 122 -13.61 -4.63 0.66
N SER A 123 -13.46 -5.83 1.24
CA SER A 123 -12.48 -6.86 0.85
C SER A 123 -12.39 -7.20 -0.63
N LYS A 124 -13.53 -7.22 -1.36
CA LYS A 124 -13.54 -7.54 -2.80
C LYS A 124 -12.74 -6.52 -3.61
N ASN A 125 -12.79 -5.25 -3.20
CA ASN A 125 -12.05 -4.17 -3.85
C ASN A 125 -10.55 -4.29 -3.54
N ILE A 126 -10.19 -4.44 -2.27
CA ILE A 126 -8.78 -4.53 -1.82
C ILE A 126 -8.08 -5.74 -2.47
N SER A 127 -8.71 -6.91 -2.46
CA SER A 127 -8.15 -8.12 -3.08
C SER A 127 -7.89 -7.96 -4.57
N GLN A 128 -8.83 -7.34 -5.30
CA GLN A 128 -8.69 -7.10 -6.73
C GLN A 128 -7.58 -6.10 -7.04
N VAL A 129 -7.54 -4.98 -6.31
CA VAL A 129 -6.53 -3.93 -6.50
C VAL A 129 -5.12 -4.48 -6.26
N VAL A 130 -4.92 -5.25 -5.19
CA VAL A 130 -3.63 -5.89 -4.88
C VAL A 130 -3.23 -6.91 -5.95
N GLY A 131 -4.17 -7.76 -6.39
CA GLY A 131 -3.91 -8.74 -7.44
C GLY A 131 -3.56 -8.10 -8.79
N MET A 132 -4.25 -7.00 -9.13
CA MET A 132 -3.95 -6.22 -10.33
C MET A 132 -2.58 -5.55 -10.26
N LEU A 133 -2.20 -5.02 -9.09
CA LEU A 133 -0.87 -4.44 -8.91
C LEU A 133 0.22 -5.49 -9.13
N ASN A 134 0.05 -6.67 -8.54
CA ASN A 134 0.98 -7.78 -8.76
C ASN A 134 1.11 -8.14 -10.24
N PHE A 135 -0.03 -8.29 -10.93
CA PHE A 135 -0.05 -8.59 -12.37
C PHE A 135 0.70 -7.51 -13.18
N ASN A 136 0.40 -6.23 -12.94
CA ASN A 136 1.02 -5.12 -13.66
C ASN A 136 2.55 -5.08 -13.47
N LEU A 137 3.03 -5.31 -12.24
CA LEU A 137 4.46 -5.37 -11.95
C LEU A 137 5.14 -6.56 -12.63
N GLU A 138 4.52 -7.74 -12.61
CA GLU A 138 5.04 -8.92 -13.31
C GLU A 138 5.10 -8.71 -14.83
N GLN A 139 4.09 -8.09 -15.43
CA GLN A 139 4.09 -7.79 -16.86
C GLN A 139 5.19 -6.78 -17.21
N PHE A 140 5.28 -5.68 -16.46
CA PHE A 140 6.30 -4.66 -16.67
C PHE A 140 7.71 -5.26 -16.59
N TYR A 141 7.98 -6.09 -15.58
CA TYR A 141 9.27 -6.75 -15.42
C TYR A 141 9.58 -7.71 -16.59
N LYS A 142 8.60 -8.49 -17.06
CA LYS A 142 8.78 -9.37 -18.24
C LYS A 142 9.13 -8.56 -19.49
N THR A 143 8.37 -7.50 -19.78
CA THR A 143 8.63 -6.62 -20.92
C THR A 143 10.00 -5.97 -20.85
N ALA A 144 10.38 -5.43 -19.69
CA ALA A 144 11.70 -4.82 -19.49
C ALA A 144 12.84 -5.83 -19.69
N LEU A 145 12.70 -7.07 -19.22
CA LEU A 145 13.68 -8.13 -19.46
C LEU A 145 13.81 -8.50 -20.94
N ASP A 146 12.71 -8.53 -21.68
CA ASP A 146 12.72 -8.85 -23.10
C ASP A 146 13.36 -7.74 -23.94
N GLU A 147 13.25 -6.48 -23.52
CA GLU A 147 13.94 -5.34 -24.14
C GLU A 147 15.45 -5.39 -23.91
N VAL A 148 15.90 -5.76 -22.71
CA VAL A 148 17.34 -5.84 -22.37
C VAL A 148 18.05 -6.99 -23.11
N LYS A 149 17.33 -8.03 -23.51
CA LYS A 149 17.90 -9.20 -24.23
C LYS A 149 18.01 -9.02 -25.74
N LYS A 150 17.47 -7.93 -26.30
CA LYS A 150 17.59 -7.60 -27.73
C LYS A 150 18.90 -6.87 -27.99
#